data_AF-A0A9E5IB35-F1
#
_entry.id   AF-A0A9E5IB35-F1
#
_cell.length_a   1.000
_cell.length_b   1.000
_cell.length_c   1.000
_cell.angle_alpha   90.00
_cell.angle_beta   90.00
_cell.angle_gamma   90.00
#
_symmetry.space_group_name_H-M   'P 1'
#
loop_
_entity.id
_entity.type
_entity.pdbx_description
1 polymer ?
#
loop_
_entity_poly.entity_id
_entity_poly.type
_entity_poly.pdbx_seq_one_letter_code
_entity_poly.pdbx_strand_id
1 'polypeptide(L)'
;MTVAVALSLSWTSVAAQPAGATGTAEQALITQFPPQSIDTIALANAALALVPVARAEIERRSSYQRLQCYEVFFTSSCLTDLRDNERRANKAVRRVEVEANALLRRERAAERDRAVAERELRATEQRAKSISITGSARNTENAGAGQPASVTPPNESAPADEPRP
;
A
#
# COMPACT_ATOMS: atom_id res chain seq x y z
N MET A 1 27.80 72.18 12.40
CA MET A 1 26.97 71.27 13.19
C MET A 1 26.85 69.96 12.41
N THR A 2 27.65 68.96 12.76
CA THR A 2 27.74 67.66 12.09
C THR A 2 27.02 66.62 12.94
N VAL A 3 26.00 65.95 12.40
CA VAL A 3 25.32 64.82 13.06
C VAL A 3 25.87 63.54 12.46
N ALA A 4 26.55 62.74 13.29
CA ALA A 4 27.01 61.39 12.94
C ALA A 4 25.88 60.40 13.24
N VAL A 5 25.34 59.77 12.21
CA VAL A 5 24.38 58.66 12.33
C VAL A 5 25.17 57.35 12.34
N ALA A 6 25.27 56.73 13.52
CA ALA A 6 25.85 55.41 13.66
C ALA A 6 24.85 54.34 13.20
N LEU A 7 25.06 53.74 12.03
CA LEU A 7 24.35 52.53 11.60
C LEU A 7 24.92 51.32 12.35
N SER A 8 24.19 50.85 13.35
CA SER A 8 24.43 49.56 14.00
C SER A 8 23.98 48.42 13.07
N LEU A 9 24.93 47.71 12.47
CA LEU A 9 24.66 46.45 11.78
C LEU A 9 24.35 45.36 12.81
N SER A 10 23.08 45.05 12.98
CA SER A 10 22.62 43.91 13.78
C SER A 10 22.81 42.62 12.98
N TRP A 11 23.80 41.81 13.34
CA TRP A 11 23.90 40.43 12.86
C TRP A 11 22.74 39.62 13.45
N THR A 12 21.74 39.31 12.62
CA THR A 12 20.75 38.29 12.95
C THR A 12 21.37 36.92 12.70
N SER A 13 21.89 36.30 13.76
CA SER A 13 22.26 34.89 13.74
C SER A 13 21.02 34.06 13.44
N VAL A 14 20.97 33.44 12.27
CA VAL A 14 20.03 32.36 11.97
C VAL A 14 20.44 31.17 12.83
N ALA A 15 19.66 30.90 13.87
CA ALA A 15 19.75 29.64 14.60
C ALA A 15 19.22 28.53 13.69
N ALA A 16 20.12 27.71 13.15
CA ALA A 16 19.76 26.42 12.58
C ALA A 16 19.15 25.56 13.69
N GLN A 17 17.83 25.39 13.66
CA GLN A 17 17.15 24.47 14.56
C GLN A 17 17.62 23.05 14.21
N PRO A 18 18.26 22.31 15.14
CA PRO A 18 18.40 20.88 14.94
C PRO A 18 16.98 20.31 14.93
N ALA A 19 16.63 19.61 13.85
CA ALA A 19 15.42 18.81 13.79
C ALA A 19 15.54 17.67 14.82
N GLY A 20 15.28 18.00 16.08
CA GLY A 20 15.10 17.05 17.17
C GLY A 20 13.75 16.37 17.03
N ALA A 21 13.58 15.56 15.98
CA ALA A 21 12.64 14.45 16.05
C ALA A 21 13.35 13.35 16.85
N THR A 22 12.98 13.21 18.12
CA THR A 22 13.42 12.14 19.01
C THR A 22 12.88 10.81 18.50
N GLY A 23 13.57 10.17 17.56
CA GLY A 23 13.20 8.86 17.03
C GLY A 23 13.63 8.66 15.58
N THR A 24 13.84 7.41 15.19
CA THR A 24 14.10 7.04 13.80
C THR A 24 12.82 7.17 12.97
N ALA A 25 12.91 7.33 11.64
CA ALA A 25 11.71 7.51 10.81
C ALA A 25 10.72 6.35 10.93
N GLU A 26 11.20 5.11 11.04
CA GLU A 26 10.37 3.95 11.34
C GLU A 26 9.67 4.06 12.70
N GLN A 27 10.34 4.60 13.72
CA GLN A 27 9.76 4.76 15.05
C GLN A 27 8.66 5.83 15.06
N ALA A 28 8.90 6.97 14.38
CA ALA A 28 7.89 8.00 14.21
C ALA A 28 6.64 7.44 13.51
N LEU A 29 6.83 6.62 12.46
CA LEU A 29 5.73 5.99 11.75
C LEU A 29 4.94 5.00 12.62
N ILE A 30 5.63 4.19 13.45
CA ILE A 30 4.98 3.26 14.39
C ILE A 30 4.21 4.01 15.48
N THR A 31 4.77 5.10 15.99
CA THR A 31 4.12 5.91 17.04
C THR A 31 2.89 6.63 16.49
N GLN A 32 2.96 7.13 15.26
CA GLN A 32 1.84 7.79 14.59
C GLN A 32 0.74 6.79 14.17
N PHE A 33 1.13 5.59 13.75
CA PHE A 33 0.22 4.51 13.34
C PHE A 33 0.46 3.24 14.19
N PRO A 34 -0.09 3.21 15.42
CA PRO A 34 -0.11 2.01 16.24
C PRO A 34 -0.79 0.84 15.52
N PRO A 35 -0.51 -0.42 15.90
CA PRO A 35 -1.16 -1.57 15.29
C PRO A 35 -2.69 -1.49 15.42
N GLN A 36 -3.41 -1.83 14.35
CA GLN A 36 -4.89 -1.81 14.29
C GLN A 36 -5.51 -0.42 14.51
N SER A 37 -4.75 0.66 14.25
CA SER A 37 -5.27 2.03 14.33
C SER A 37 -5.81 2.56 12.99
N ILE A 38 -5.57 1.85 11.89
CA ILE A 38 -5.96 2.31 10.54
C ILE A 38 -7.38 1.82 10.21
N ASP A 39 -8.37 2.65 10.52
CA ASP A 39 -9.79 2.36 10.38
C ASP A 39 -10.50 3.15 9.28
N THR A 40 -9.93 4.29 8.85
CA THR A 40 -10.51 5.15 7.82
C THR A 40 -9.65 5.19 6.54
N ILE A 41 -10.31 5.38 5.39
CA ILE A 41 -9.64 5.54 4.09
C ILE A 41 -8.66 6.72 4.12
N ALA A 42 -9.05 7.83 4.75
CA ALA A 42 -8.20 9.01 4.88
C ALA A 42 -6.91 8.70 5.64
N LEU A 43 -7.00 7.99 6.77
CA LEU A 43 -5.85 7.61 7.58
C LEU A 43 -4.97 6.57 6.85
N ALA A 44 -5.57 5.61 6.14
CA ALA A 44 -4.82 4.68 5.31
C ALA A 44 -4.01 5.39 4.21
N ASN A 45 -4.60 6.38 3.53
CA ASN A 45 -3.88 7.16 2.51
C ASN A 45 -2.78 8.02 3.13
N ALA A 46 -3.03 8.64 4.30
CA ALA A 46 -2.01 9.40 5.02
C ALA A 46 -0.82 8.52 5.44
N ALA A 47 -1.09 7.31 5.92
CA ALA A 47 -0.05 6.34 6.25
C ALA A 47 0.78 5.94 5.01
N LEU A 48 0.13 5.64 3.88
CA LEU A 48 0.81 5.29 2.63
C LEU A 48 1.65 6.43 2.05
N ALA A 49 1.27 7.69 2.27
CA ALA A 49 2.07 8.84 1.85
C ALA A 49 3.40 8.97 2.62
N LEU A 50 3.43 8.50 3.88
CA LEU A 50 4.61 8.58 4.75
C LEU A 50 5.57 7.38 4.62
N VAL A 51 5.07 6.23 4.16
CA VAL A 51 5.88 5.02 3.89
C VAL A 51 7.12 5.28 3.01
N PRO A 52 7.03 5.94 1.84
CA PRO A 52 8.21 6.16 1.00
C PRO A 52 9.23 7.08 1.66
N VAL A 53 8.78 8.08 2.43
CA VAL A 53 9.66 8.98 3.19
C VAL A 53 10.44 8.19 4.25
N ALA A 54 9.75 7.32 4.99
CA ALA A 54 10.40 6.47 5.99
C ALA A 54 11.39 5.50 5.36
N ARG A 55 11.06 4.88 4.21
CA ARG A 55 11.97 3.98 3.48
C ARG A 55 13.23 4.71 3.00
N ALA A 56 13.07 5.89 2.40
CA ALA A 56 14.18 6.70 1.92
C ALA A 56 15.14 7.10 3.06
N GLU A 57 14.59 7.43 4.23
CA GLU A 57 15.41 7.77 5.40
C GLU A 57 16.17 6.55 5.96
N ILE A 58 15.53 5.37 5.99
CA ILE A 58 16.20 4.12 6.38
C ILE A 58 17.37 3.83 5.42
N GLU A 59 17.15 3.97 4.11
CA GLU A 59 18.17 3.73 3.08
C GLU A 59 19.32 4.72 3.16
N ARG A 60 19.02 6.02 3.31
CA ARG A 60 20.04 7.06 3.48
C ARG A 60 20.92 6.82 4.72
N ARG A 61 20.29 6.40 5.83
CA ARG A 61 21.01 6.05 7.04
C ARG A 61 21.85 4.79 6.86
N SER A 62 21.29 3.75 6.23
CA SER A 62 22.00 2.49 6.02
C SER A 62 23.18 2.64 5.07
N SER A 63 23.06 3.49 4.03
CA SER A 63 24.18 3.78 3.12
C SER A 63 25.33 4.47 3.84
N TYR A 64 25.03 5.43 4.73
CA TYR A 64 26.04 6.10 5.54
C TYR A 64 26.72 5.12 6.52
N GLN A 65 25.92 4.31 7.24
CA GLN A 65 26.46 3.31 8.17
C GLN A 65 27.30 2.23 7.47
N ARG A 66 26.95 1.89 6.22
CA ARG A 66 27.74 0.95 5.42
C ARG A 66 29.15 1.47 5.17
N LEU A 67 29.31 2.76 4.88
CA LEU A 67 30.63 3.38 4.74
C LEU A 67 31.43 3.31 6.04
N GLN A 68 30.78 3.58 7.18
CA GLN A 68 31.42 3.46 8.50
C GLN A 68 31.87 2.02 8.81
N CYS A 69 31.13 1.01 8.36
CA CYS A 69 31.53 -0.39 8.56
C CYS A 69 32.85 -0.77 7.86
N TYR A 70 33.24 -0.06 6.79
CA TYR A 70 34.51 -0.33 6.11
C TYR A 70 35.72 0.25 6.86
N GLU A 71 35.50 1.17 7.80
CA GLU A 71 36.57 1.77 8.62
C GLU A 71 36.89 0.93 9.88
N VAL A 72 36.07 -0.08 10.20
CA VAL A 72 36.27 -0.93 11.39
C VAL A 72 36.94 -2.26 11.03
N PHE A 73 37.76 -2.77 11.95
CA PHE A 73 38.49 -4.03 11.76
C PHE A 73 37.56 -5.24 11.50
N PHE A 74 36.42 -5.31 12.18
CA PHE A 74 35.43 -6.39 12.02
C PHE A 74 34.32 -6.02 11.04
N THR A 75 34.67 -5.66 9.80
CA THR A 75 33.74 -5.24 8.74
C THR A 75 32.60 -6.25 8.53
N SER A 76 32.89 -7.55 8.52
CA SER A 76 31.90 -8.61 8.26
C SER A 76 30.78 -8.65 9.31
N SER A 77 31.14 -8.50 10.60
CA SER A 77 30.16 -8.44 11.70
C SER A 77 29.33 -7.16 11.57
N CYS A 78 29.99 -6.01 11.37
CA CYS A 78 29.31 -4.73 11.22
C CYS A 78 28.29 -4.74 10.08
N LEU A 79 28.65 -5.27 8.91
CA LEU A 79 27.75 -5.38 7.77
C LEU A 79 26.58 -6.34 8.02
N THR A 80 26.76 -7.36 8.87
CA THR A 80 25.68 -8.28 9.25
C THR A 80 24.70 -7.60 10.20
N ASP A 81 25.21 -6.92 11.23
CA ASP A 81 24.39 -6.15 12.17
C ASP A 81 23.61 -5.04 11.45
N LEU A 82 24.24 -4.36 10.49
CA LEU A 82 23.60 -3.35 9.65
C LEU A 82 22.43 -3.93 8.84
N ARG A 83 22.61 -5.07 8.19
CA ARG A 83 21.55 -5.75 7.43
C ARG A 83 20.39 -6.18 8.34
N ASP A 84 20.71 -6.64 9.54
CA ASP A 84 19.72 -7.02 10.54
C ASP A 84 18.91 -5.82 11.05
N ASN A 85 19.57 -4.68 11.29
CA ASN A 85 18.93 -3.41 11.63
C ASN A 85 18.02 -2.91 10.50
N GLU A 86 18.51 -2.94 9.26
CA GLU A 86 17.74 -2.57 8.08
C GLU A 86 16.50 -3.45 7.89
N ARG A 87 16.64 -4.77 8.09
CA ARG A 87 15.53 -5.73 8.05
C ARG A 87 14.48 -5.41 9.11
N ARG A 88 14.90 -5.10 10.35
CA ARG A 88 13.99 -4.72 11.44
C ARG A 88 13.24 -3.42 11.14
N ALA A 89 13.95 -2.39 10.68
CA ALA A 89 13.37 -1.09 10.35
C ALA A 89 12.36 -1.19 9.19
N ASN A 90 12.72 -1.88 8.11
CA ASN A 90 11.81 -2.10 6.98
C ASN A 90 10.59 -2.96 7.37
N LYS A 91 10.75 -3.95 8.26
CA LYS A 91 9.63 -4.75 8.76
C LYS A 91 8.61 -3.88 9.51
N ALA A 92 9.07 -2.91 10.30
CA ALA A 92 8.21 -1.96 10.98
C ALA A 92 7.38 -1.12 10.00
N VAL A 93 8.03 -0.54 8.99
CA VAL A 93 7.35 0.25 7.94
C VAL A 93 6.36 -0.61 7.15
N ARG A 94 6.76 -1.83 6.77
CA ARG A 94 5.92 -2.77 6.02
C ARG A 94 4.64 -3.13 6.76
N ARG A 95 4.65 -3.17 8.10
CA ARG A 95 3.43 -3.44 8.89
C ARG A 95 2.36 -2.38 8.61
N VAL A 96 2.72 -1.11 8.72
CA VAL A 96 1.84 0.04 8.48
C VAL A 96 1.32 0.01 7.04
N GLU A 97 2.21 -0.25 6.08
CA GLU A 97 1.86 -0.35 4.66
C GLU A 97 0.85 -1.48 4.38
N VAL A 98 1.05 -2.66 4.98
CA VAL A 98 0.15 -3.80 4.80
C VAL A 98 -1.22 -3.53 5.41
N GLU A 99 -1.27 -2.95 6.61
CA GLU A 99 -2.53 -2.61 7.29
C GLU A 99 -3.34 -1.60 6.48
N ALA A 100 -2.70 -0.51 6.02
CA ALA A 100 -3.33 0.49 5.18
C ALA A 100 -3.86 -0.10 3.86
N ASN A 101 -3.04 -0.90 3.17
CA ASN A 101 -3.47 -1.55 1.94
C ASN A 101 -4.59 -2.59 2.17
N ALA A 102 -4.58 -3.30 3.29
CA ALA A 102 -5.63 -4.24 3.63
C ALA A 102 -6.98 -3.52 3.80
N LEU A 103 -7.01 -2.37 4.49
CA LEU A 103 -8.21 -1.55 4.59
C LEU A 103 -8.71 -1.13 3.20
N LEU A 104 -7.84 -0.54 2.38
CA LEU A 104 -8.24 -0.09 1.04
C LEU A 104 -8.75 -1.22 0.14
N ARG A 105 -8.19 -2.43 0.27
CA ARG A 105 -8.69 -3.61 -0.45
C ARG A 105 -10.07 -4.03 0.03
N ARG A 106 -10.32 -4.01 1.35
CA ARG A 106 -11.63 -4.33 1.95
C ARG A 106 -12.69 -3.32 1.52
N GLU A 107 -12.40 -2.03 1.59
CA GLU A 107 -13.34 -0.97 1.18
C GLU A 107 -13.70 -1.07 -0.30
N ARG A 108 -12.71 -1.31 -1.18
CA ARG A 108 -12.99 -1.54 -2.60
C ARG A 108 -13.80 -2.79 -2.86
N ALA A 109 -13.61 -3.86 -2.07
CA ALA A 109 -14.42 -5.05 -2.20
C ALA A 109 -15.88 -4.77 -1.78
N ALA A 110 -16.07 -4.15 -0.61
CA ALA A 110 -17.39 -3.77 -0.12
C ALA A 110 -18.14 -2.86 -1.11
N GLU A 111 -17.46 -1.91 -1.75
CA GLU A 111 -18.07 -1.05 -2.76
C GLU A 111 -18.53 -1.82 -4.00
N ARG A 112 -17.72 -2.78 -4.47
CA ARG A 112 -18.14 -3.65 -5.57
C ARG A 112 -19.32 -4.53 -5.19
N ASP A 113 -19.32 -5.08 -3.99
CA ASP A 113 -20.40 -5.95 -3.51
C ASP A 113 -21.73 -5.18 -3.41
N ARG A 114 -21.70 -3.93 -2.93
CA ARG A 114 -22.87 -3.03 -2.96
C ARG A 114 -23.35 -2.77 -4.40
N ALA A 115 -22.43 -2.47 -5.32
CA ALA A 115 -22.79 -2.22 -6.70
C ALA A 115 -23.39 -3.45 -7.40
N VAL A 116 -22.92 -4.65 -7.07
CA VAL A 116 -23.50 -5.91 -7.57
C VAL A 116 -24.89 -6.14 -6.97
N ALA A 117 -25.05 -6.01 -5.65
CA ALA A 117 -26.35 -6.15 -4.99
C ALA A 117 -27.40 -5.17 -5.55
N GLU A 118 -27.03 -3.91 -5.79
CA GLU A 118 -27.92 -2.95 -6.43
C GLU A 118 -28.35 -3.36 -7.85
N ARG A 119 -27.44 -3.92 -8.65
CA ARG A 119 -27.75 -4.41 -10.00
C ARG A 119 -28.67 -5.62 -9.95
N GLU A 120 -28.44 -6.54 -9.02
CA GLU A 120 -29.28 -7.72 -8.83
C GLU A 120 -30.70 -7.34 -8.39
N LEU A 121 -30.84 -6.37 -7.47
CA LEU A 121 -32.14 -5.82 -7.08
C LEU A 121 -32.86 -5.19 -8.28
N ARG A 122 -32.19 -4.35 -9.07
CA ARG A 122 -32.80 -3.78 -10.29
C ARG A 122 -33.17 -4.84 -11.32
N ALA A 123 -32.36 -5.87 -11.48
CA ALA A 123 -32.62 -6.96 -12.42
C ALA A 123 -33.82 -7.82 -11.97
N THR A 124 -33.95 -8.11 -10.67
CA THR A 124 -35.11 -8.85 -10.13
C THR A 124 -36.40 -8.04 -10.27
N GLU A 125 -36.37 -6.73 -10.00
CA GLU A 125 -37.51 -5.83 -10.25
C GLU A 125 -37.90 -5.76 -11.73
N GLN A 126 -36.93 -5.62 -12.64
CA GLN A 126 -37.17 -5.60 -14.08
C GLN A 126 -37.72 -6.94 -14.57
N ARG A 127 -37.18 -8.05 -14.07
CA ARG A 127 -37.67 -9.39 -14.38
C ARG A 127 -39.12 -9.56 -13.91
N ALA A 128 -39.44 -9.15 -12.69
CA ALA A 128 -40.81 -9.18 -12.17
C ALA A 128 -41.77 -8.36 -13.03
N LYS A 129 -41.36 -7.17 -13.50
CA LYS A 129 -42.14 -6.35 -14.44
C LYS A 129 -42.31 -7.03 -15.81
N SER A 130 -41.26 -7.65 -16.35
CA SER A 130 -41.30 -8.29 -17.68
C SER A 130 -42.15 -9.56 -17.75
N ILE A 131 -42.20 -10.36 -16.68
CA ILE A 131 -43.01 -11.59 -16.62
C ILE A 131 -44.51 -11.27 -16.73
N SER A 132 -44.95 -10.06 -16.37
CA SER A 132 -46.36 -9.65 -16.48
C SER A 132 -46.84 -9.39 -17.92
N ILE A 133 -45.95 -9.31 -18.91
CA ILE A 133 -46.31 -8.94 -20.31
C ILE A 133 -46.31 -10.15 -21.27
N THR A 134 -45.57 -11.23 -20.99
CA THR A 134 -45.48 -12.41 -21.88
C THR A 134 -46.45 -13.53 -21.54
N GLY A 135 -47.71 -13.17 -21.27
CA GLY A 135 -48.84 -14.09 -21.16
C GLY A 135 -49.67 -14.14 -22.43
N SER A 136 -49.08 -14.41 -23.61
CA SER A 136 -49.78 -14.94 -24.80
C SER A 136 -48.79 -15.33 -25.92
N ALA A 137 -48.90 -16.59 -26.35
CA ALA A 137 -48.45 -17.19 -27.60
C ALA A 137 -46.93 -17.30 -27.90
N ARG A 138 -46.35 -18.48 -27.58
CA ARG A 138 -45.45 -19.21 -28.50
C ARG A 138 -45.76 -20.71 -28.46
N ASN A 139 -46.84 -21.09 -29.16
CA ASN A 139 -46.95 -22.41 -29.76
C ASN A 139 -46.26 -22.34 -31.12
N THR A 140 -45.12 -23.00 -31.27
CA THR A 140 -44.69 -23.63 -32.53
C THR A 140 -43.66 -24.69 -32.18
N GLU A 141 -44.10 -25.94 -32.28
CA GLU A 141 -43.28 -27.14 -32.32
C GLU A 141 -42.20 -27.01 -33.39
N ASN A 142 -40.95 -27.32 -33.03
CA ASN A 142 -40.00 -27.86 -34.00
C ASN A 142 -39.08 -28.86 -33.28
N ALA A 143 -39.50 -30.12 -33.33
CA ALA A 143 -38.66 -31.26 -33.04
C ALA A 143 -37.76 -31.52 -34.26
N GLY A 144 -36.46 -31.32 -34.12
CA GLY A 144 -35.52 -31.53 -35.22
C GLY A 144 -34.06 -31.41 -34.82
N ALA A 145 -33.47 -32.55 -34.45
CA ALA A 145 -32.09 -32.99 -34.66
C ALA A 145 -30.91 -32.00 -34.47
N GLY A 146 -30.00 -32.35 -33.56
CA GLY A 146 -28.61 -31.87 -33.61
C GLY A 146 -27.85 -31.87 -32.28
N GLN A 147 -27.39 -33.03 -31.82
CA GLN A 147 -26.12 -33.14 -31.07
C GLN A 147 -24.99 -33.21 -32.13
N PRO A 148 -23.70 -32.84 -31.89
CA PRO A 148 -22.97 -33.06 -30.64
C PRO A 148 -21.90 -31.99 -30.25
N ALA A 149 -21.35 -32.11 -29.04
CA ALA A 149 -19.90 -32.30 -28.80
C ALA A 149 -19.52 -31.86 -27.38
N SER A 150 -18.95 -32.83 -26.65
CA SER A 150 -18.22 -32.69 -25.41
C SER A 150 -16.98 -31.80 -25.56
N VAL A 151 -16.77 -30.87 -24.62
CA VAL A 151 -15.43 -30.34 -24.32
C VAL A 151 -15.21 -30.47 -22.81
N THR A 152 -14.46 -31.50 -22.46
CA THR A 152 -13.78 -31.65 -21.17
C THR A 152 -12.62 -30.66 -21.11
N PRO A 153 -12.38 -29.96 -20.00
CA PRO A 153 -11.02 -29.52 -19.68
C PRO A 153 -10.42 -30.40 -18.57
N PRO A 154 -9.33 -31.12 -18.85
CA PRO A 154 -8.35 -31.43 -17.83
C PRO A 154 -7.06 -30.69 -18.18
N ASN A 155 -6.64 -29.74 -17.34
CA ASN A 155 -5.21 -29.52 -17.21
C ASN A 155 -4.86 -29.02 -15.81
N GLU A 156 -4.62 -30.01 -14.94
CA GLU A 156 -3.64 -29.92 -13.87
C GLU A 156 -2.30 -30.35 -14.47
N SER A 157 -1.31 -29.44 -14.49
CA SER A 157 0.11 -29.77 -14.66
C SER A 157 0.97 -28.65 -14.09
N ALA A 158 1.79 -29.06 -13.13
CA ALA A 158 2.72 -28.39 -12.23
C ALA A 158 3.67 -27.30 -12.80
N PRO A 159 4.28 -26.48 -11.92
CA PRO A 159 5.35 -25.55 -12.26
C PRO A 159 6.67 -26.27 -12.57
N ALA A 160 7.32 -25.88 -13.66
CA ALA A 160 8.69 -26.24 -13.96
C ALA A 160 9.67 -25.38 -13.14
N ASP A 161 10.53 -26.08 -12.42
CA ASP A 161 11.83 -25.66 -11.90
C ASP A 161 12.67 -24.99 -13.01
N GLU A 162 13.18 -23.78 -12.76
CA GLU A 162 14.28 -23.22 -13.57
C GLU A 162 15.37 -22.70 -12.62
N PRO A 163 16.59 -23.26 -12.66
CA PRO A 163 17.72 -22.76 -11.91
C PRO A 163 18.33 -21.55 -12.64
N ARG A 164 18.54 -20.45 -11.92
CA ARG A 164 19.33 -19.31 -12.44
C ARG A 164 20.72 -19.22 -11.78
N PRO A 165 21.74 -18.80 -12.54
CA PRO A 165 23.15 -18.77 -12.14
C PRO A 165 23.48 -17.69 -11.11
#